data_AF-A0A662TNT1-F1
#
_entry.id   AF-A0A662TNT1-F1
#
_cell.length_a   1.000
_cell.length_b   1.000
_cell.length_c   1.000
_cell.angle_alpha   90.00
_cell.angle_beta   90.00
_cell.angle_gamma   90.00
#
_symmetry.space_group_name_H-M   'P 1'
#
loop_
_entity.id
_entity.type
_entity.pdbx_description
1 polymer ?
#
loop_
_entity_poly.entity_id
_entity_poly.type
_entity_poly.pdbx_seq_one_letter_code
_entity_poly.pdbx_strand_id
1 'polypeptide(L)'
;MGRGATAFAVGGLFKRSEILAAFMLIGVLLVMVVPVPPMVMDMLLTFNITLSIIILLVSLFIAKPLDFSVFPSLLLMVTLFRLSLNIATTRLILLHGNRGPLAAGKVIKAFGHFVVGGNYVVGFIVFLILVVINFVVITKGAGRIAEVAARFTLDAMPGKQMSIDADLNAGLITEDEARRRRQAISMEADFYGAMDGASKFVRGDAIASVIITLINILGGLVIGVLQQGMPLGEAARTYTILTVGDGLVSQIPALIVSTAAGIIISRAASEEDFGQDIIVQLFSHHRVVMLASVVLVLLGLVPGLPHLPFLFLGSVAGVAAYKMQLSEKEVGLEEEAESEREAEEVLSVPPLDPITLEVGYRLISLVDVEQGGDLLERIRLLRKRFAEEMGFILPPVRIKDNLQLDPNTYVILIRGIEVASGSVYPKKLLAISNDPS
;
A
#
# COMPACT_ATOMS: atom_id res chain seq x y z
N MET A 1 -6.94 -53.21 6.84
CA MET A 1 -6.24 -52.04 7.42
C MET A 1 -5.50 -51.34 6.30
N GLY A 2 -5.62 -50.07 5.98
CA GLY A 2 -6.52 -48.99 6.37
C GLY A 2 -6.09 -47.81 5.50
N ARG A 3 -7.04 -47.14 4.83
CA ARG A 3 -6.89 -45.82 4.19
C ARG A 3 -8.27 -45.35 3.77
N GLY A 4 -8.95 -44.71 4.70
CA GLY A 4 -10.21 -44.01 4.50
C GLY A 4 -10.24 -42.81 5.44
N ALA A 5 -10.91 -41.75 4.98
CA ALA A 5 -11.32 -40.57 5.73
C ALA A 5 -10.33 -39.39 5.87
N THR A 6 -10.12 -38.62 4.79
CA THR A 6 -9.83 -37.17 4.87
C THR A 6 -10.33 -36.40 3.63
N ALA A 7 -11.55 -36.65 3.15
CA ALA A 7 -12.13 -35.88 2.03
C ALA A 7 -13.58 -35.40 2.24
N PHE A 8 -14.18 -35.63 3.41
CA PHE A 8 -15.62 -35.37 3.63
C PHE A 8 -15.98 -34.23 4.59
N ALA A 9 -15.02 -33.42 5.06
CA ALA A 9 -15.31 -32.40 6.08
C ALA A 9 -15.58 -30.97 5.55
N VAL A 10 -15.26 -30.65 4.31
CA VAL A 10 -15.35 -29.26 3.81
C VAL A 10 -16.75 -28.91 3.26
N GLY A 11 -17.49 -29.88 2.71
CA GLY A 11 -18.84 -29.64 2.16
C GLY A 11 -19.94 -29.38 3.21
N GLY A 12 -19.69 -29.70 4.49
CA GLY A 12 -20.64 -29.47 5.58
C GLY A 12 -20.60 -28.06 6.19
N LEU A 13 -19.47 -27.35 6.05
CA LEU A 13 -19.32 -26.00 6.60
C LEU A 13 -19.99 -24.94 5.72
N PHE A 14 -19.90 -25.06 4.40
CA PHE A 14 -20.53 -24.13 3.45
C PHE A 14 -22.07 -24.16 3.50
N LYS A 15 -22.68 -25.34 3.73
CA LYS A 15 -24.13 -25.41 3.99
C LYS A 15 -24.54 -24.77 5.32
N ARG A 16 -23.63 -24.69 6.30
CA ARG A 16 -23.90 -24.03 7.58
C ARG A 16 -23.79 -22.51 7.50
N SER A 17 -22.96 -21.96 6.62
CA SER A 17 -22.77 -20.50 6.49
C SER A 17 -23.96 -19.79 5.85
N GLU A 18 -24.58 -20.37 4.81
CA GLU A 18 -25.80 -19.80 4.20
C GLU A 18 -26.98 -19.83 5.18
N ILE A 19 -27.12 -20.96 5.90
CA ILE A 19 -28.12 -21.11 6.95
C ILE A 19 -27.89 -20.09 8.07
N LEU A 20 -26.64 -19.85 8.48
CA LEU A 20 -26.29 -18.85 9.49
C LEU A 20 -26.66 -17.43 9.03
N ALA A 21 -26.37 -17.06 7.78
CA ALA A 21 -26.74 -15.76 7.21
C ALA A 21 -28.27 -15.58 7.17
N ALA A 22 -29.01 -16.61 6.78
CA ALA A 22 -30.47 -16.61 6.78
C ALA A 22 -31.04 -16.46 8.20
N PHE A 23 -30.50 -17.19 9.19
CA PHE A 23 -30.90 -17.03 10.59
C PHE A 23 -30.56 -15.65 11.15
N MET A 24 -29.44 -15.06 10.74
CA MET A 24 -29.07 -13.70 11.13
C MET A 24 -30.09 -12.70 10.58
N LEU A 25 -30.44 -12.78 9.29
CA LEU A 25 -31.45 -11.92 8.67
C LEU A 25 -32.83 -12.08 9.32
N ILE A 26 -33.27 -13.31 9.59
CA ILE A 26 -34.52 -13.58 10.30
C ILE A 26 -34.45 -13.02 11.72
N GLY A 27 -33.31 -13.14 12.39
CA GLY A 27 -33.06 -12.57 13.72
C GLY A 27 -33.22 -11.05 13.75
N VAL A 28 -32.68 -10.35 12.74
CA VAL A 28 -32.85 -8.89 12.55
C VAL A 28 -34.34 -8.53 12.44
N LEU A 29 -35.10 -9.26 11.62
CA LEU A 29 -36.55 -9.05 11.49
C LEU A 29 -37.30 -9.35 12.80
N LEU A 30 -36.88 -10.37 13.53
CA LEU A 30 -37.51 -10.76 14.80
C LEU A 30 -37.29 -9.70 15.88
N VAL A 31 -36.11 -9.11 15.97
CA VAL A 31 -35.80 -7.97 16.87
C VAL A 31 -36.72 -6.77 16.59
N MET A 32 -37.10 -6.54 15.34
CA MET A 32 -38.00 -5.44 14.96
C MET A 32 -39.46 -5.68 15.41
N VAL A 33 -39.92 -6.94 15.41
CA VAL A 33 -41.32 -7.29 15.71
C VAL A 33 -41.52 -7.63 17.18
N VAL A 34 -40.60 -8.38 17.78
CA VAL A 34 -40.73 -8.95 19.13
C VAL A 34 -40.16 -7.99 20.17
N PRO A 35 -40.84 -7.75 21.31
CA PRO A 35 -40.30 -6.92 22.38
C PRO A 35 -39.03 -7.54 22.97
N VAL A 36 -37.92 -6.80 22.86
CA VAL A 36 -36.61 -7.23 23.33
C VAL A 36 -36.37 -6.74 24.77
N PRO A 37 -35.97 -7.60 25.72
CA PRO A 37 -35.61 -7.16 27.06
C PRO A 37 -34.41 -6.21 27.07
N PRO A 38 -34.32 -5.22 28.00
CA PRO A 38 -33.22 -4.27 28.06
C PRO A 38 -31.82 -4.90 28.13
N MET A 39 -31.67 -6.04 28.80
CA MET A 39 -30.39 -6.75 28.88
C MET A 39 -29.94 -7.31 27.52
N VAL A 40 -30.88 -7.86 26.73
CA VAL A 40 -30.59 -8.36 25.39
C VAL A 40 -30.28 -7.17 24.46
N MET A 41 -30.99 -6.05 24.64
CA MET A 41 -30.71 -4.82 23.90
C MET A 41 -29.29 -4.32 24.15
N ASP A 42 -28.84 -4.26 25.41
CA ASP A 42 -27.47 -3.88 25.75
C ASP A 42 -26.43 -4.80 25.06
N MET A 43 -26.68 -6.12 25.01
CA MET A 43 -25.82 -7.07 24.30
C MET A 43 -25.79 -6.82 22.79
N LEU A 44 -26.96 -6.60 22.16
CA LEU A 44 -27.05 -6.36 20.73
C LEU A 44 -26.41 -5.03 20.31
N LEU A 45 -26.59 -3.96 21.08
CA LEU A 45 -25.95 -2.66 20.85
C LEU A 45 -24.43 -2.76 21.02
N THR A 46 -23.96 -3.45 22.06
CA THR A 46 -22.52 -3.67 22.27
C THR A 46 -21.90 -4.52 21.16
N PHE A 47 -22.62 -5.55 20.71
CA PHE A 47 -22.24 -6.37 19.56
C PHE A 47 -22.16 -5.53 18.29
N ASN A 48 -23.10 -4.61 18.06
CA ASN A 48 -23.08 -3.69 16.93
C ASN A 48 -21.84 -2.80 16.93
N ILE A 49 -21.51 -2.18 18.07
CA ILE A 49 -20.29 -1.37 18.24
C ILE A 49 -19.04 -2.21 17.95
N THR A 50 -18.97 -3.41 18.53
CA THR A 50 -17.83 -4.33 18.36
C THR A 50 -17.66 -4.71 16.89
N LEU A 51 -18.75 -5.08 16.22
CA LEU A 51 -18.75 -5.44 14.81
C LEU A 51 -18.30 -4.27 13.92
N SER A 52 -18.77 -3.06 14.19
CA SER A 52 -18.30 -1.85 13.49
C SER A 52 -16.80 -1.62 13.66
N ILE A 53 -16.27 -1.77 14.88
CA ILE A 53 -14.83 -1.62 15.13
C ILE A 53 -14.04 -2.69 14.37
N ILE A 54 -14.48 -3.95 14.40
CA ILE A 54 -13.85 -5.03 13.64
C ILE A 54 -13.83 -4.70 12.15
N ILE A 55 -14.96 -4.23 11.60
CA ILE A 55 -15.06 -3.84 10.20
C ILE A 55 -14.06 -2.74 9.86
N LEU A 56 -13.96 -1.69 10.69
CA LEU A 56 -12.98 -0.62 10.49
C LEU A 56 -11.53 -1.13 10.52
N LEU A 57 -11.20 -1.96 11.51
CA LEU A 57 -9.86 -2.52 11.63
C LEU A 57 -9.51 -3.38 10.41
N VAL A 58 -10.40 -4.29 9.99
CA VAL A 58 -10.20 -5.08 8.78
C VAL A 58 -9.99 -4.17 7.57
N SER A 59 -10.78 -3.11 7.41
CA SER A 59 -10.62 -2.15 6.31
C SER A 59 -9.29 -1.40 6.31
N LEU A 60 -8.67 -1.20 7.47
CA LEU A 60 -7.35 -0.58 7.59
C LEU A 60 -6.21 -1.54 7.20
N PHE A 61 -6.35 -2.82 7.52
CA PHE A 61 -5.30 -3.84 7.35
C PHE A 61 -5.34 -4.62 6.04
N ILE A 62 -6.39 -4.53 5.22
CA ILE A 62 -6.37 -5.17 3.90
C ILE A 62 -5.44 -4.41 2.95
N ALA A 63 -4.76 -5.10 2.03
CA ALA A 63 -3.93 -4.47 1.01
C ALA A 63 -4.77 -4.00 -0.19
N LYS A 64 -5.59 -4.89 -0.75
CA LYS A 64 -6.42 -4.60 -1.94
C LYS A 64 -7.91 -4.62 -1.57
N PRO A 65 -8.76 -3.72 -2.12
CA PRO A 65 -10.20 -3.72 -1.84
C PRO A 65 -10.89 -5.07 -2.10
N LEU A 66 -10.43 -5.81 -3.13
CA LEU A 66 -10.98 -7.11 -3.51
C LEU A 66 -10.69 -8.24 -2.51
N ASP A 67 -9.69 -8.08 -1.64
CA ASP A 67 -9.39 -9.04 -0.57
C ASP A 67 -10.55 -9.12 0.44
N PHE A 68 -11.36 -8.06 0.49
CA PHE A 68 -12.59 -8.02 1.28
C PHE A 68 -13.85 -7.91 0.39
N SER A 69 -13.95 -8.76 -0.62
CA SER A 69 -15.07 -8.77 -1.59
C SER A 69 -16.48 -8.93 -0.98
N VAL A 70 -16.61 -9.49 0.22
CA VAL A 70 -17.89 -9.64 0.95
C VAL A 70 -18.36 -8.33 1.60
N PHE A 71 -17.52 -7.30 1.65
CA PHE A 71 -17.78 -6.03 2.31
C PHE A 71 -19.11 -5.35 1.91
N PRO A 72 -19.51 -5.26 0.63
CA PRO A 72 -20.78 -4.61 0.25
C PRO A 72 -22.00 -5.31 0.84
N SER A 73 -22.02 -6.65 0.80
CA SER A 73 -23.10 -7.44 1.39
C SER A 73 -23.11 -7.37 2.91
N LEU A 74 -21.92 -7.34 3.54
CA LEU A 74 -21.79 -7.14 4.98
C LEU A 74 -22.33 -5.77 5.41
N LEU A 75 -22.01 -4.70 4.67
CA LEU A 75 -22.55 -3.36 4.91
C LEU A 75 -24.08 -3.35 4.90
N LEU A 76 -24.71 -4.02 3.94
CA LEU A 76 -26.17 -4.14 3.87
C LEU A 76 -26.72 -4.84 5.12
N MET A 77 -26.15 -5.98 5.50
CA MET A 77 -26.59 -6.72 6.69
C MET A 77 -26.42 -5.91 7.98
N VAL A 78 -25.28 -5.25 8.16
CA VAL A 78 -25.00 -4.39 9.33
C VAL A 78 -25.96 -3.20 9.38
N THR A 79 -26.28 -2.60 8.22
CA THR A 79 -27.23 -1.50 8.13
C THR A 79 -28.64 -1.94 8.51
N LEU A 80 -29.09 -3.09 8.01
CA LEU A 80 -30.38 -3.68 8.40
C LEU A 80 -30.43 -4.01 9.89
N PHE A 81 -29.35 -4.59 10.43
CA PHE A 81 -29.25 -4.84 11.86
C PHE A 81 -29.35 -3.55 12.67
N ARG A 82 -28.62 -2.49 12.29
CA ARG A 82 -28.73 -1.16 12.93
C ARG A 82 -30.13 -0.59 12.89
N LEU A 83 -30.80 -0.64 11.72
CA LEU A 83 -32.20 -0.22 11.59
C LEU A 83 -33.13 -0.99 12.54
N SER A 84 -32.96 -2.31 12.66
CA SER A 84 -33.76 -3.12 13.58
C SER A 84 -33.53 -2.74 15.05
N LEU A 85 -32.29 -2.44 15.43
CA LEU A 85 -31.96 -1.99 16.78
C LEU A 85 -32.58 -0.63 17.07
N ASN A 86 -32.47 0.34 16.14
CA ASN A 86 -33.09 1.66 16.28
C ASN A 86 -34.61 1.56 16.49
N ILE A 87 -35.29 0.64 15.80
CA ILE A 87 -36.74 0.44 15.96
C ILE A 87 -37.05 -0.19 17.32
N ALA A 88 -36.26 -1.18 17.74
CA ALA A 88 -36.45 -1.86 19.01
C ALA A 88 -36.13 -0.97 20.22
N THR A 89 -35.06 -0.15 20.15
CA THR A 89 -34.73 0.83 21.20
C THR A 89 -35.76 1.95 21.28
N THR A 90 -36.23 2.46 20.14
CA THR A 90 -37.35 3.43 20.07
C THR A 90 -38.59 2.89 20.78
N ARG A 91 -38.98 1.64 20.50
CA ARG A 91 -40.11 1.01 21.19
C ARG A 91 -39.86 0.91 22.70
N LEU A 92 -38.67 0.52 23.14
CA LEU A 92 -38.33 0.46 24.56
C LEU A 92 -38.41 1.85 25.24
N ILE A 93 -37.89 2.88 24.58
CA ILE A 93 -37.90 4.27 25.07
C ILE A 93 -39.34 4.76 25.20
N LEU A 94 -40.17 4.61 24.15
CA LEU A 94 -41.54 5.10 24.16
C LEU A 94 -42.44 4.35 25.15
N LEU A 95 -42.30 3.02 25.26
CA LEU A 95 -43.14 2.20 26.14
C LEU A 95 -42.72 2.24 27.62
N HIS A 96 -41.42 2.29 27.89
CA HIS A 96 -40.89 2.13 29.25
C HIS A 96 -40.14 3.35 29.78
N GLY A 97 -39.92 4.39 28.97
CA GLY A 97 -39.12 5.57 29.33
C GLY A 97 -39.59 6.28 30.59
N ASN A 98 -40.88 6.20 30.92
CA ASN A 98 -41.45 6.71 32.17
C ASN A 98 -40.86 6.08 33.44
N ARG A 99 -40.28 4.87 33.35
CA ARG A 99 -39.61 4.18 34.47
C ARG A 99 -38.20 4.72 34.72
N GLY A 100 -37.81 5.78 34.02
CA GLY A 100 -36.54 6.48 34.17
C GLY A 100 -35.44 6.02 33.19
N PRO A 101 -34.22 6.54 33.34
CA PRO A 101 -33.14 6.37 32.35
C PRO A 101 -32.65 4.93 32.14
N LEU A 102 -32.98 3.99 33.04
CA LEU A 102 -32.60 2.57 32.90
C LEU A 102 -33.57 1.77 32.02
N ALA A 103 -34.69 2.36 31.62
CA ALA A 103 -35.75 1.68 30.89
C ALA A 103 -35.30 1.11 29.52
N ALA A 104 -34.38 1.81 28.85
CA ALA A 104 -33.89 1.42 27.53
C ALA A 104 -32.60 0.59 27.56
N GLY A 105 -32.07 0.28 28.75
CA GLY A 105 -30.79 -0.43 28.90
C GLY A 105 -29.70 0.44 29.55
N LYS A 106 -28.64 -0.23 30.02
CA LYS A 106 -27.50 0.43 30.68
C LYS A 106 -26.59 1.12 29.68
N VAL A 107 -26.46 0.58 28.46
CA VAL A 107 -25.61 1.16 27.41
C VAL A 107 -26.15 2.52 27.00
N ILE A 108 -27.43 2.61 26.61
CA ILE A 108 -28.08 3.88 26.25
C ILE A 108 -27.96 4.91 27.38
N LYS A 109 -28.21 4.50 28.62
CA LYS A 109 -28.05 5.37 29.80
C LYS A 109 -26.63 5.92 29.91
N ALA A 110 -25.61 5.06 29.76
CA ALA A 110 -24.22 5.45 29.91
C ALA A 110 -23.81 6.50 28.87
N PHE A 111 -24.15 6.27 27.59
CA PHE A 111 -23.88 7.22 26.52
C PHE A 111 -24.66 8.53 26.66
N GLY A 112 -25.92 8.46 27.08
CA GLY A 112 -26.74 9.65 27.34
C GLY A 112 -26.15 10.52 28.43
N HIS A 113 -25.71 9.93 29.54
CA HIS A 113 -25.05 10.68 30.62
C HIS A 113 -23.68 11.22 30.24
N PHE A 114 -22.90 10.47 29.45
CA PHE A 114 -21.56 10.88 29.00
C PHE A 114 -21.58 12.21 28.25
N VAL A 115 -22.52 12.39 27.31
CA VAL A 115 -22.62 13.63 26.52
C VAL A 115 -23.33 14.75 27.26
N VAL A 116 -24.29 14.43 28.12
CA VAL A 116 -25.06 15.45 28.84
C VAL A 116 -24.22 16.13 29.94
N GLY A 117 -23.26 15.44 30.56
CA GLY A 117 -22.31 16.06 31.52
C GLY A 117 -22.97 16.79 32.70
N GLY A 118 -24.25 16.48 33.00
CA GLY A 118 -25.06 17.16 34.02
C GLY A 118 -25.92 18.33 33.52
N ASN A 119 -25.73 18.82 32.29
CA ASN A 119 -26.54 19.87 31.67
C ASN A 119 -27.28 19.38 30.42
N TYR A 120 -28.58 19.10 30.57
CA TYR A 120 -29.44 18.55 29.52
C TYR A 120 -29.51 19.41 28.26
N VAL A 121 -29.45 20.73 28.40
CA VAL A 121 -29.50 21.65 27.26
C VAL A 121 -28.21 21.57 26.45
N VAL A 122 -27.06 21.59 27.13
CA VAL A 122 -25.75 21.45 26.48
C VAL A 122 -25.63 20.08 25.80
N GLY A 123 -26.02 19.01 26.49
CA GLY A 123 -26.02 17.66 25.92
C GLY A 123 -26.89 17.56 24.66
N PHE A 124 -28.06 18.17 24.67
CA PHE A 124 -28.95 18.22 23.52
C PHE A 124 -28.34 18.99 22.33
N ILE A 125 -27.69 20.14 22.58
CA ILE A 125 -26.99 20.91 21.53
C ILE A 125 -25.83 20.11 20.94
N VAL A 126 -24.99 19.51 21.78
CA VAL A 126 -23.85 18.67 21.34
C VAL A 126 -24.37 17.49 20.50
N PHE A 127 -25.43 16.84 20.95
CA PHE A 127 -26.07 15.78 20.20
C PHE A 127 -26.58 16.24 18.84
N LEU A 128 -27.24 17.41 18.74
CA LEU A 128 -27.71 17.95 17.47
C LEU A 128 -26.55 18.21 16.50
N ILE A 129 -25.43 18.73 17.01
CA ILE A 129 -24.20 18.93 16.22
C ILE A 129 -23.68 17.59 15.70
N LEU A 130 -23.62 16.56 16.54
CA LEU A 130 -23.17 15.21 16.14
C LEU A 130 -24.09 14.59 15.07
N VAL A 131 -25.41 14.73 15.22
CA VAL A 131 -26.39 14.31 14.21
C VAL A 131 -26.11 15.00 12.87
N VAL A 132 -25.90 16.33 12.89
CA VAL A 132 -25.63 17.12 11.69
C VAL A 132 -24.32 16.71 11.04
N ILE A 133 -23.23 16.55 11.81
CA ILE A 133 -21.93 16.12 11.28
C ILE A 133 -22.05 14.72 10.67
N ASN A 134 -22.67 13.77 11.37
CA ASN A 134 -22.84 12.41 10.91
C ASN A 134 -23.64 12.35 9.59
N PHE A 135 -24.73 13.09 9.47
CA PHE A 135 -25.56 13.07 8.28
C PHE A 135 -24.98 13.90 7.12
N VAL A 136 -24.68 15.18 7.37
CA VAL A 136 -24.32 16.15 6.34
C VAL A 136 -22.89 15.98 5.84
N VAL A 137 -21.96 15.71 6.75
CA VAL A 137 -20.53 15.62 6.41
C VAL A 137 -20.17 14.18 6.08
N ILE A 138 -20.43 13.26 7.01
CA ILE A 138 -19.89 11.90 6.91
C ILE A 138 -20.70 11.06 5.94
N THR A 139 -22.00 10.87 6.18
CA THR A 139 -22.82 9.97 5.37
C THR A 139 -22.99 10.49 3.94
N LYS A 140 -23.34 11.77 3.77
CA LYS A 140 -23.42 12.38 2.43
C LYS A 140 -22.05 12.44 1.74
N GLY A 141 -20.97 12.71 2.46
CA GLY A 141 -19.62 12.73 1.90
C GLY A 141 -19.20 11.34 1.40
N ALA A 142 -19.29 10.32 2.26
CA ALA A 142 -18.97 8.94 1.92
C ALA A 142 -19.82 8.41 0.77
N GLY A 143 -21.13 8.72 0.74
CA GLY A 143 -22.00 8.34 -0.37
C GLY A 143 -21.58 8.95 -1.71
N ARG A 144 -21.15 10.22 -1.73
CA ARG A 144 -20.66 10.87 -2.97
C ARG A 144 -19.32 10.28 -3.41
N ILE A 145 -18.42 10.01 -2.48
CA ILE A 145 -17.14 9.36 -2.79
C ILE A 145 -17.40 7.96 -3.36
N ALA A 146 -18.30 7.18 -2.76
CA ALA A 146 -18.71 5.87 -3.23
C ALA A 146 -19.28 5.89 -4.65
N GLU A 147 -20.25 6.77 -4.90
CA GLU A 147 -20.91 6.90 -6.21
C GLU A 147 -19.92 7.30 -7.31
N VAL A 148 -19.07 8.29 -7.03
CA VAL A 148 -18.10 8.80 -8.00
C VAL A 148 -16.99 7.78 -8.27
N ALA A 149 -16.44 7.16 -7.24
CA ALA A 149 -15.39 6.15 -7.39
C ALA A 149 -15.91 4.90 -8.10
N ALA A 150 -17.10 4.41 -7.73
CA ALA A 150 -17.71 3.27 -8.41
C ALA A 150 -17.96 3.58 -9.89
N ARG A 151 -18.53 4.75 -10.20
CA ARG A 151 -18.80 5.14 -11.58
C ARG A 151 -17.52 5.25 -12.41
N PHE A 152 -16.50 5.96 -11.94
CA PHE A 152 -15.25 6.10 -12.70
C PHE A 152 -14.52 4.77 -12.87
N THR A 153 -14.55 3.90 -11.85
CA THR A 153 -13.93 2.58 -11.92
C THR A 153 -14.66 1.68 -12.92
N LEU A 154 -16.00 1.73 -12.94
CA LEU A 154 -16.82 1.01 -13.90
C LEU A 154 -16.65 1.54 -15.34
N ASP A 155 -16.60 2.86 -15.52
CA ASP A 155 -16.37 3.49 -16.82
C ASP A 155 -14.98 3.16 -17.40
N ALA A 156 -14.00 2.84 -16.54
CA ALA A 156 -12.66 2.41 -16.94
C ALA A 156 -12.57 0.93 -17.35
N MET A 157 -13.58 0.10 -17.10
CA MET A 157 -13.54 -1.35 -17.36
C MET A 157 -13.32 -1.73 -18.83
N PRO A 158 -14.00 -1.10 -19.81
CA PRO A 158 -13.76 -1.40 -21.22
C PRO A 158 -12.31 -1.10 -21.62
N GLY A 159 -11.72 -0.03 -21.08
CA GLY A 159 -10.31 0.31 -21.32
C GLY A 159 -9.35 -0.76 -20.78
N LYS A 160 -9.58 -1.25 -19.55
CA LYS A 160 -8.81 -2.35 -18.97
C LYS A 160 -8.98 -3.68 -19.73
N GLN A 161 -10.18 -3.95 -20.27
CA GLN A 161 -10.43 -5.14 -21.09
C GLN A 161 -9.70 -5.03 -22.44
N MET A 162 -9.78 -3.87 -23.10
CA MET A 162 -9.08 -3.61 -24.35
C MET A 162 -7.56 -3.70 -24.20
N SER A 163 -6.99 -3.25 -23.07
CA SER A 163 -5.55 -3.40 -22.83
C SER A 163 -5.14 -4.87 -22.70
N ILE A 164 -5.95 -5.72 -22.05
CA ILE A 164 -5.70 -7.17 -22.00
C ILE A 164 -5.77 -7.78 -23.41
N ASP A 165 -6.76 -7.38 -24.21
CA ASP A 165 -6.89 -7.88 -25.59
C ASP A 165 -5.71 -7.44 -26.45
N ALA A 166 -5.23 -6.21 -26.28
CA ALA A 166 -4.03 -5.71 -26.94
C ALA A 166 -2.78 -6.48 -26.52
N ASP A 167 -2.58 -6.72 -25.22
CA ASP A 167 -1.44 -7.48 -24.68
C ASP A 167 -1.45 -8.94 -25.16
N LEU A 168 -2.62 -9.58 -25.20
CA LEU A 168 -2.79 -10.94 -25.71
C LEU A 168 -2.49 -11.01 -27.22
N ASN A 169 -3.03 -10.08 -27.99
CA ASN A 169 -2.77 -10.00 -29.44
C ASN A 169 -1.31 -9.67 -29.77
N ALA A 170 -0.63 -8.92 -28.89
CA ALA A 170 0.80 -8.62 -29.00
C ALA A 170 1.70 -9.78 -28.51
N GLY A 171 1.12 -10.85 -27.94
CA GLY A 171 1.86 -11.98 -27.39
C GLY A 171 2.62 -11.69 -26.09
N LEU A 172 2.30 -10.60 -25.39
CA LEU A 172 2.91 -10.23 -24.12
C LEU A 172 2.41 -11.09 -22.95
N ILE A 173 1.19 -11.64 -23.07
CA ILE A 173 0.55 -12.48 -22.06
C ILE A 173 -0.04 -13.75 -22.69
N THR A 174 -0.23 -14.77 -21.87
CA THR A 174 -0.87 -16.04 -22.27
C THR A 174 -2.40 -15.97 -22.19
N GLU A 175 -3.10 -16.89 -22.86
CA GLU A 175 -4.57 -16.96 -22.81
C GLU A 175 -5.09 -17.23 -21.38
N ASP A 176 -4.40 -18.07 -20.62
CA ASP A 176 -4.73 -18.33 -19.20
C ASP A 176 -4.57 -17.08 -18.35
N GLU A 177 -3.53 -16.28 -18.59
CA GLU A 177 -3.30 -15.03 -17.88
C GLU A 177 -4.34 -13.96 -18.26
N ALA A 178 -4.66 -13.83 -19.54
CA ALA A 178 -5.75 -12.97 -20.02
C ALA A 178 -7.08 -13.35 -19.37
N ARG A 179 -7.38 -14.65 -19.25
CA ARG A 179 -8.60 -15.14 -18.59
C ARG A 179 -8.63 -14.78 -17.09
N ARG A 180 -7.52 -14.94 -16.37
CA ARG A 180 -7.40 -14.54 -14.96
C ARG A 180 -7.58 -13.03 -14.77
N ARG A 181 -6.93 -12.22 -15.61
CA ARG A 181 -7.05 -10.75 -15.55
C ARG A 181 -8.48 -10.27 -15.86
N ARG A 182 -9.15 -10.87 -16.85
CA ARG A 182 -10.57 -10.58 -17.14
C ARG A 182 -11.48 -10.96 -15.97
N GLN A 183 -11.21 -12.08 -15.30
CA GLN A 183 -11.98 -12.47 -14.10
C GLN A 183 -11.77 -11.48 -12.95
N ALA A 184 -10.54 -10.98 -12.75
CA ALA A 184 -10.27 -9.95 -11.75
C ALA A 184 -11.04 -8.64 -12.05
N ILE A 185 -11.05 -8.19 -13.31
CA ILE A 185 -11.85 -7.04 -13.76
C ILE A 185 -13.34 -7.25 -13.51
N SER A 186 -13.86 -8.47 -13.76
CA SER A 186 -15.26 -8.79 -13.48
C SER A 186 -15.58 -8.68 -11.99
N MET A 187 -14.73 -9.24 -11.12
CA MET A 187 -14.91 -9.14 -9.67
C MET A 187 -14.82 -7.69 -9.18
N GLU A 188 -13.94 -6.88 -9.79
CA GLU A 188 -13.85 -5.44 -9.53
C GLU A 188 -15.16 -4.73 -9.90
N ALA A 189 -15.73 -5.03 -11.08
CA ALA A 189 -16.99 -4.46 -11.52
C ALA A 189 -18.15 -4.83 -10.57
N ASP A 190 -18.25 -6.10 -10.21
CA ASP A 190 -19.28 -6.60 -9.28
C ASP A 190 -19.14 -5.94 -7.89
N PHE A 191 -17.91 -5.79 -7.41
CA PHE A 191 -17.62 -5.16 -6.11
C PHE A 191 -18.04 -3.70 -6.09
N TYR A 192 -17.58 -2.88 -7.05
CA TYR A 192 -17.90 -1.45 -7.08
C TYR A 192 -19.39 -1.20 -7.41
N GLY A 193 -20.00 -2.05 -8.24
CA GLY A 193 -21.45 -2.02 -8.49
C GLY A 193 -22.27 -2.32 -7.23
N ALA A 194 -21.89 -3.34 -6.47
CA ALA A 194 -22.52 -3.66 -5.19
C ALA A 194 -22.28 -2.57 -4.13
N MET A 195 -21.11 -1.94 -4.12
CA MET A 195 -20.77 -0.84 -3.21
C MET A 195 -21.61 0.42 -3.44
N ASP A 196 -21.88 0.81 -4.69
CA ASP A 196 -22.80 1.93 -4.99
C ASP A 196 -24.21 1.65 -4.42
N GLY A 197 -24.70 0.42 -4.61
CA GLY A 197 -25.95 -0.04 -4.02
C GLY A 197 -25.95 0.03 -2.49
N ALA A 198 -24.96 -0.61 -1.85
CA ALA A 198 -24.84 -0.65 -0.38
C ALA A 198 -24.72 0.75 0.24
N SER A 199 -23.99 1.66 -0.40
CA SER A 199 -23.80 3.04 0.07
C SER A 199 -25.11 3.84 0.08
N LYS A 200 -26.02 3.58 -0.86
CA LYS A 200 -27.37 4.17 -0.87
C LYS A 200 -28.23 3.69 0.31
N PHE A 201 -28.08 2.43 0.72
CA PHE A 201 -28.75 1.91 1.93
C PHE A 201 -28.22 2.57 3.21
N VAL A 202 -26.90 2.73 3.34
CA VAL A 202 -26.28 3.44 4.48
C VAL A 202 -26.79 4.88 4.57
N ARG A 203 -26.91 5.57 3.42
CA ARG A 203 -27.52 6.91 3.36
C ARG A 203 -28.98 6.91 3.81
N GLY A 204 -29.77 5.92 3.39
CA GLY A 204 -31.16 5.77 3.81
C GLY A 204 -31.30 5.56 5.32
N ASP A 205 -30.42 4.75 5.90
CA ASP A 205 -30.37 4.50 7.35
C ASP A 205 -30.00 5.74 8.17
N ALA A 206 -29.07 6.58 7.70
CA ALA A 206 -28.77 7.84 8.38
C ALA A 206 -29.98 8.79 8.37
N ILE A 207 -30.73 8.88 7.27
CA ILE A 207 -31.99 9.65 7.22
C ILE A 207 -33.01 9.08 8.21
N ALA A 208 -33.19 7.76 8.22
CA ALA A 208 -34.10 7.08 9.14
C ALA A 208 -33.72 7.36 10.60
N SER A 209 -32.43 7.34 10.94
CA SER A 209 -31.93 7.60 12.30
C SER A 209 -32.27 9.02 12.78
N VAL A 210 -32.17 10.03 11.90
CA VAL A 210 -32.60 11.41 12.21
C VAL A 210 -34.10 11.49 12.47
N ILE A 211 -34.90 10.84 11.62
CA ILE A 211 -36.36 10.80 11.77
C ILE A 211 -36.77 10.09 13.07
N ILE A 212 -36.15 8.94 13.35
CA ILE A 212 -36.37 8.16 14.57
C ILE A 212 -36.04 8.98 15.82
N THR A 213 -34.93 9.71 15.80
CA THR A 213 -34.54 10.63 16.87
C THR A 213 -35.63 11.67 17.14
N LEU A 214 -36.16 12.30 16.07
CA LEU A 214 -37.24 13.27 16.20
C LEU A 214 -38.52 12.64 16.75
N ILE A 215 -38.87 11.44 16.29
CA ILE A 215 -40.01 10.67 16.79
C ILE A 215 -39.83 10.33 18.28
N ASN A 216 -38.63 9.96 18.72
CA ASN A 216 -38.35 9.63 20.11
C ASN A 216 -38.51 10.83 21.04
N ILE A 217 -38.03 12.00 20.63
CA ILE A 217 -38.20 13.24 21.40
C ILE A 217 -39.68 13.63 21.46
N LEU A 218 -40.34 13.79 20.31
CA LEU A 218 -41.71 14.29 20.25
C LEU A 218 -42.71 13.27 20.81
N GLY A 219 -42.62 12.02 20.35
CA GLY A 219 -43.48 10.93 20.81
C GLY A 219 -43.28 10.62 22.28
N GLY A 220 -42.03 10.63 22.76
CA GLY A 220 -41.72 10.41 24.17
C GLY A 220 -42.31 11.49 25.07
N LEU A 221 -42.24 12.75 24.66
CA LEU A 221 -42.79 13.88 25.41
C LEU A 221 -44.32 13.86 25.43
N VAL A 222 -44.96 13.51 24.30
CA VAL A 222 -46.42 13.32 24.21
C VAL A 222 -46.88 12.16 25.09
N ILE A 223 -46.25 10.98 25.01
CA ILE A 223 -46.60 9.81 25.82
C ILE A 223 -46.34 10.09 27.30
N GLY A 224 -45.19 10.68 27.63
CA GLY A 224 -44.80 11.02 29.00
C GLY A 224 -45.78 11.97 29.69
N VAL A 225 -46.18 13.05 29.00
CA VAL A 225 -47.06 14.07 29.60
C VAL A 225 -48.53 13.68 29.51
N LEU A 226 -49.02 13.29 28.33
CA LEU A 226 -50.46 13.08 28.11
C LEU A 226 -50.97 11.71 28.54
N GLN A 227 -50.16 10.65 28.38
CA GLN A 227 -50.59 9.28 28.72
C GLN A 227 -50.10 8.82 30.10
N GLN A 228 -48.86 9.19 30.45
CA GLN A 228 -48.20 8.72 31.68
C GLN A 228 -48.31 9.72 32.84
N GLY A 229 -48.84 10.92 32.60
CA GLY A 229 -49.07 11.94 33.64
C GLY A 229 -47.80 12.56 34.23
N MET A 230 -46.66 12.45 33.54
CA MET A 230 -45.39 13.02 34.03
C MET A 230 -45.38 14.56 33.91
N PRO A 231 -44.76 15.27 34.87
CA PRO A 231 -44.50 16.70 34.71
C PRO A 231 -43.69 16.98 33.45
N LEU A 232 -44.04 18.05 32.71
CA LEU A 232 -43.39 18.41 31.44
C LEU A 232 -41.86 18.45 31.52
N GLY A 233 -41.31 19.03 32.59
CA GLY A 233 -39.87 19.12 32.80
C GLY A 233 -39.19 17.77 33.05
N GLU A 234 -39.87 16.85 33.75
CA GLU A 234 -39.34 15.52 34.03
C GLU A 234 -39.44 14.60 32.81
N ALA A 235 -40.54 14.68 32.07
CA ALA A 235 -40.70 14.01 30.78
C ALA A 235 -39.63 14.49 29.79
N ALA A 236 -39.46 15.81 29.62
CA ALA A 236 -38.43 16.37 28.76
C ALA A 236 -37.04 15.87 29.17
N ARG A 237 -36.68 15.95 30.45
CA ARG A 237 -35.38 15.45 30.95
C ARG A 237 -35.17 13.97 30.63
N THR A 238 -36.14 13.11 30.94
CA THR A 238 -35.98 11.66 30.81
C THR A 238 -35.91 11.22 29.36
N TYR A 239 -36.85 11.66 28.54
CA TYR A 239 -36.90 11.29 27.12
C TYR A 239 -35.79 11.95 26.32
N THR A 240 -35.33 13.15 26.67
CA THR A 240 -34.14 13.75 26.05
C THR A 240 -32.88 12.93 26.37
N ILE A 241 -32.62 12.52 27.62
CA ILE A 241 -31.45 11.69 27.95
C ILE A 241 -31.48 10.37 27.20
N LEU A 242 -32.63 9.69 27.21
CA LEU A 242 -32.80 8.41 26.54
C LEU A 242 -32.59 8.54 25.03
N THR A 243 -33.16 9.58 24.40
CA THR A 243 -33.03 9.80 22.96
C THR A 243 -31.62 10.22 22.56
N VAL A 244 -30.98 11.10 23.33
CA VAL A 244 -29.57 11.47 23.10
C VAL A 244 -28.68 10.23 23.24
N GLY A 245 -28.88 9.44 24.29
CA GLY A 245 -28.14 8.19 24.49
C GLY A 245 -28.32 7.20 23.35
N ASP A 246 -29.55 6.95 22.93
CA ASP A 246 -29.89 6.06 21.81
C ASP A 246 -29.26 6.55 20.50
N GLY A 247 -29.44 7.83 20.19
CA GLY A 247 -28.86 8.42 18.98
C GLY A 247 -27.33 8.33 18.95
N LEU A 248 -26.64 8.52 20.08
CA LEU A 248 -25.19 8.38 20.16
C LEU A 248 -24.72 6.93 19.99
N VAL A 249 -25.38 5.99 20.68
CA VAL A 249 -25.07 4.56 20.56
C VAL A 249 -25.25 4.07 19.13
N SER A 250 -26.23 4.62 18.41
CA SER A 250 -26.46 4.26 17.00
C SER A 250 -25.56 5.01 16.02
N GLN A 251 -25.13 6.23 16.34
CA GLN A 251 -24.27 7.07 15.47
C GLN A 251 -22.81 6.65 15.47
N ILE A 252 -22.26 6.22 16.60
CA ILE A 252 -20.83 5.83 16.67
C ILE A 252 -20.54 4.65 15.73
N PRO A 253 -21.30 3.52 15.77
CA PRO A 253 -21.15 2.43 14.81
C PRO A 253 -21.37 2.86 13.35
N ALA A 254 -22.30 3.79 13.11
CA ALA A 254 -22.59 4.32 11.78
C ALA A 254 -21.40 5.08 11.20
N LEU A 255 -20.80 5.94 12.02
CA LEU A 255 -19.62 6.71 11.66
C LEU A 255 -18.46 5.78 11.35
N ILE A 256 -18.18 4.82 12.24
CA ILE A 256 -17.11 3.84 12.08
C ILE A 256 -17.27 3.07 10.76
N VAL A 257 -18.47 2.56 10.47
CA VAL A 257 -18.76 1.80 9.24
C VAL A 257 -18.69 2.68 7.99
N SER A 258 -19.19 3.92 8.06
CA SER A 258 -19.09 4.88 6.95
C SER A 258 -17.64 5.27 6.66
N THR A 259 -16.81 5.42 7.69
CA THR A 259 -15.37 5.66 7.54
C THR A 259 -14.67 4.45 6.94
N ALA A 260 -14.99 3.23 7.41
CA ALA A 260 -14.47 2.00 6.83
C ALA A 260 -14.81 1.89 5.33
N ALA A 261 -16.07 2.18 4.95
CA ALA A 261 -16.49 2.20 3.55
C ALA A 261 -15.73 3.24 2.72
N GLY A 262 -15.54 4.45 3.29
CA GLY A 262 -14.72 5.47 2.66
C GLY A 262 -13.28 5.03 2.44
N ILE A 263 -12.65 4.40 3.43
CA ILE A 263 -11.27 3.87 3.33
C ILE A 263 -11.19 2.80 2.23
N ILE A 264 -12.10 1.82 2.22
CA ILE A 264 -12.12 0.74 1.22
C ILE A 264 -12.25 1.28 -0.21
N ILE A 265 -13.12 2.27 -0.43
CA ILE A 265 -13.38 2.83 -1.76
C ILE A 265 -12.26 3.76 -2.21
N SER A 266 -11.70 4.56 -1.29
CA SER A 266 -10.63 5.52 -1.61
C SER A 266 -9.25 4.89 -1.70
N ARG A 267 -9.10 3.63 -1.30
CA ARG A 267 -7.87 2.87 -1.38
C ARG A 267 -7.48 2.68 -2.84
N ALA A 268 -6.33 3.25 -3.21
CA ALA A 268 -5.68 2.94 -4.47
C ALA A 268 -5.26 1.46 -4.48
N ALA A 269 -5.12 0.88 -5.65
CA ALA A 269 -4.52 -0.45 -5.80
C ALA A 269 -3.00 -0.37 -5.55
N SER A 270 -2.59 -0.07 -4.31
CA SER A 270 -1.21 -0.28 -3.83
C SER A 270 -1.10 -1.70 -3.26
N GLU A 271 0.11 -2.27 -3.33
CA GLU A 271 0.39 -3.58 -2.73
C GLU A 271 0.85 -3.46 -1.27
N GLU A 272 0.99 -2.24 -0.75
CA GLU A 272 1.52 -1.94 0.59
C GLU A 272 0.42 -1.66 1.63
N ASP A 273 0.79 -1.77 2.90
CA ASP A 273 -0.07 -1.47 4.04
C ASP A 273 -0.40 0.04 4.08
N PHE A 274 -1.69 0.38 4.11
CA PHE A 274 -2.18 1.78 4.12
C PHE A 274 -1.57 2.66 5.22
N GLY A 275 -1.33 2.08 6.40
CA GLY A 275 -0.70 2.80 7.50
C GLY A 275 0.74 3.19 7.19
N GLN A 276 1.48 2.30 6.52
CA GLN A 276 2.84 2.56 6.06
C GLN A 276 2.84 3.56 4.91
N ASP A 277 1.94 3.41 3.94
CA ASP A 277 1.78 4.36 2.83
C ASP A 277 1.54 5.80 3.32
N ILE A 278 0.63 6.00 4.29
CA ILE A 278 0.35 7.34 4.84
C ILE A 278 1.59 7.93 5.51
N ILE A 279 2.29 7.14 6.33
CA ILE A 279 3.47 7.61 7.05
C ILE A 279 4.59 7.92 6.06
N VAL A 280 4.89 7.00 5.15
CA VAL A 280 5.95 7.20 4.14
C VAL A 280 5.60 8.39 3.24
N GLN A 281 4.37 8.53 2.76
CA GLN A 281 4.01 9.64 1.87
C GLN A 281 4.00 11.00 2.58
N LEU A 282 3.42 11.11 3.78
CA LEU A 282 3.40 12.37 4.52
C LEU A 282 4.78 12.78 5.04
N PHE A 283 5.60 11.80 5.44
CA PHE A 283 6.93 12.01 5.99
C PHE A 283 8.04 11.57 5.03
N SER A 284 7.82 11.63 3.72
CA SER A 284 8.87 11.35 2.72
C SER A 284 9.76 12.57 2.48
N HIS A 285 9.23 13.78 2.67
CA HIS A 285 9.90 15.01 2.29
C HIS A 285 10.33 15.81 3.52
N HIS A 286 11.61 15.70 3.91
CA HIS A 286 12.17 16.39 5.09
C HIS A 286 11.92 17.90 5.09
N ARG A 287 11.91 18.54 3.90
CA ARG A 287 11.62 19.98 3.75
C ARG A 287 10.22 20.37 4.20
N VAL A 288 9.22 19.53 3.92
CA VAL A 288 7.81 19.79 4.30
C VAL A 288 7.66 19.70 5.82
N VAL A 289 8.27 18.68 6.44
CA VAL A 289 8.26 18.49 7.89
C VAL A 289 9.01 19.63 8.60
N MET A 290 10.13 20.10 8.04
CA MET A 290 10.88 21.25 8.55
C MET A 290 10.08 22.55 8.49
N LEU A 291 9.38 22.81 7.39
CA LEU A 291 8.48 23.97 7.27
C LEU A 291 7.34 23.91 8.29
N ALA A 292 6.72 22.74 8.47
CA ALA A 292 5.68 22.55 9.47
C ALA A 292 6.19 22.83 10.90
N SER A 293 7.40 22.36 11.23
CA SER A 293 8.08 22.67 12.50
C SER A 293 8.22 24.18 12.72
N VAL A 294 8.72 24.92 11.73
CA VAL A 294 8.89 26.38 11.81
C VAL A 294 7.55 27.08 12.03
N VAL A 295 6.51 26.70 11.28
CA VAL A 295 5.16 27.27 11.43
C VAL A 295 4.61 27.00 12.84
N LEU A 296 4.76 25.79 13.37
CA LEU A 296 4.30 25.45 14.72
C LEU A 296 5.04 26.25 15.79
N VAL A 297 6.36 26.45 15.67
CA VAL A 297 7.11 27.30 16.61
C VAL A 297 6.66 28.76 16.53
N LEU A 298 6.46 29.30 15.32
CA LEU A 298 5.97 30.67 15.14
C LEU A 298 4.57 30.87 15.75
N LEU A 299 3.64 29.94 15.51
CA LEU A 299 2.32 29.95 16.14
C LEU A 299 2.42 29.84 17.67
N GLY A 300 3.35 29.02 18.15
CA GLY A 300 3.66 28.85 19.57
C GLY A 300 4.23 30.11 20.24
N LEU A 301 4.66 31.14 19.49
CA LEU A 301 5.10 32.43 20.05
C LEU A 301 3.99 33.49 20.08
N VAL A 302 2.84 33.23 19.45
CA VAL A 302 1.71 34.17 19.43
C VAL A 302 1.04 34.24 20.81
N PRO A 303 0.91 35.43 21.41
CA PRO A 303 0.26 35.59 22.70
C PRO A 303 -1.23 35.25 22.62
N GLY A 304 -1.72 34.48 23.60
CA GLY A 304 -3.11 33.99 23.66
C GLY A 304 -3.31 32.56 23.16
N LEU A 305 -2.30 31.93 22.56
CA LEU A 305 -2.32 30.51 22.21
C LEU A 305 -1.61 29.64 23.27
N PRO A 306 -1.96 28.35 23.41
CA PRO A 306 -1.25 27.43 24.29
C PRO A 306 0.18 27.18 23.82
N HIS A 307 1.16 27.94 24.35
CA HIS A 307 2.56 27.88 23.92
C HIS A 307 3.16 26.47 23.98
N LEU A 308 2.86 25.71 25.04
CA LEU A 308 3.49 24.42 25.33
C LEU A 308 3.17 23.33 24.27
N PRO A 309 1.91 23.07 23.87
CA PRO A 309 1.60 22.15 22.76
C PRO A 309 2.29 22.49 21.44
N PHE A 310 2.29 23.76 21.04
CA PHE A 310 2.84 24.19 19.75
C PHE A 310 4.38 24.09 19.72
N LEU A 311 5.05 24.54 20.78
CA LEU A 311 6.50 24.45 20.90
C LEU A 311 6.98 23.00 21.00
N PHE A 312 6.26 22.15 21.72
CA PHE A 312 6.56 20.72 21.81
C PHE A 312 6.41 20.01 20.46
N LEU A 313 5.27 20.15 19.79
CA LEU A 313 5.05 19.52 18.48
C LEU A 313 5.99 20.09 17.41
N GLY A 314 6.26 21.40 17.45
CA GLY A 314 7.24 22.04 16.56
C GLY A 314 8.64 21.48 16.75
N SER A 315 9.13 21.38 17.99
CA SER A 315 10.45 20.80 18.25
C SER A 315 10.55 19.31 17.91
N VAL A 316 9.52 18.51 18.18
CA VAL A 316 9.47 17.09 17.75
C VAL A 316 9.53 16.97 16.23
N ALA A 317 8.74 17.76 15.49
CA ALA A 317 8.76 17.78 14.04
C ALA A 317 10.11 18.25 13.49
N GLY A 318 10.76 19.24 14.11
CA GLY A 318 12.08 19.72 13.73
C GLY A 318 13.16 18.66 13.90
N VAL A 319 13.14 17.91 15.02
CA VAL A 319 14.05 16.79 15.26
C VAL A 319 13.81 15.66 14.25
N ALA A 320 12.55 15.34 13.95
CA ALA A 320 12.21 14.34 12.94
C ALA A 320 12.73 14.74 11.54
N ALA A 321 12.49 15.99 11.12
CA ALA A 321 12.97 16.51 9.84
C ALA A 321 14.50 16.49 9.74
N TYR A 322 15.20 16.85 10.82
CA TYR A 322 16.66 16.81 10.87
C TYR A 322 17.19 15.38 10.71
N LYS A 323 16.60 14.40 11.43
CA LYS A 323 16.97 12.98 11.28
C LYS A 323 16.71 12.44 9.88
N MET A 324 15.59 12.81 9.25
CA MET A 324 15.28 12.41 7.88
C MET A 324 16.30 12.97 6.88
N GLN A 325 16.72 14.22 7.05
CA GLN A 325 17.72 14.86 6.20
C GLN A 325 19.10 14.18 6.30
N LEU A 326 19.49 13.75 7.51
CA LEU A 326 20.73 12.98 7.71
C LEU A 326 20.67 11.62 7.00
N SER A 327 19.56 10.89 7.14
CA SER A 327 19.39 9.59 6.49
C SER A 327 19.43 9.69 4.96
N GLU A 328 18.83 10.71 4.37
CA GLU A 328 18.85 10.94 2.91
C GLU A 328 20.26 11.30 2.41
N LYS A 329 21.02 12.05 3.21
CA LYS A 329 22.40 12.40 2.89
C LYS A 329 23.36 11.22 3.03
N GLU A 330 23.15 10.32 4.00
CA GLU A 330 23.96 9.10 4.15
C GLU A 330 23.74 8.13 2.98
N VAL A 331 22.49 7.92 2.54
CA VAL A 331 22.17 7.09 1.37
C VAL A 331 22.77 7.66 0.08
N GLY A 332 22.66 8.98 -0.13
CA GLY A 332 23.25 9.62 -1.32
C GLY A 332 24.77 9.56 -1.38
N LEU A 333 25.46 9.57 -0.22
CA LEU A 333 26.92 9.42 -0.15
C LEU A 333 27.38 7.99 -0.42
N GLU A 334 26.58 6.97 -0.08
CA GLU A 334 26.86 5.57 -0.39
C GLU A 334 26.68 5.28 -1.90
N GLU A 335 25.63 5.82 -2.52
CA GLU A 335 25.39 5.68 -3.98
C GLU A 335 26.47 6.39 -4.81
N GLU A 336 26.94 7.57 -4.39
CA GLU A 336 28.07 8.26 -5.03
C GLU A 336 29.37 7.46 -4.89
N ALA A 337 29.63 6.86 -3.73
CA ALA A 337 30.83 6.04 -3.49
C ALA A 337 30.81 4.70 -4.25
N GLU A 338 29.63 4.13 -4.51
CA GLU A 338 29.48 2.91 -5.32
C GLU A 338 29.63 3.21 -6.82
N SER A 339 29.08 4.35 -7.29
CA SER A 339 29.28 4.84 -8.66
C SER A 339 30.75 5.18 -8.96
N GLU A 340 31.49 5.73 -8.00
CA GLU A 340 32.93 5.99 -8.15
C GLU A 340 33.75 4.68 -8.24
N ARG A 341 33.34 3.62 -7.53
CA ARG A 341 33.99 2.30 -7.59
C ARG A 341 33.76 1.59 -8.93
N GLU A 342 32.55 1.67 -9.50
CA GLU A 342 32.25 1.11 -10.82
C GLU A 342 32.99 1.86 -11.95
N ALA A 343 33.19 3.17 -11.80
CA ALA A 343 33.93 3.97 -12.77
C ALA A 343 35.45 3.63 -12.81
N GLU A 344 36.04 3.23 -11.67
CA GLU A 344 37.44 2.79 -11.61
C GLU A 344 37.67 1.42 -12.29
N GLU A 345 36.69 0.50 -12.26
CA GLU A 345 36.84 -0.85 -12.84
C GLU A 345 36.85 -0.85 -14.38
N VAL A 346 36.08 0.05 -15.01
CA VAL A 346 35.92 0.13 -16.49
C VAL A 346 37.15 0.77 -17.20
N LEU A 347 38.02 1.48 -16.48
CA LEU A 347 39.21 2.12 -17.05
C LEU A 347 40.43 1.19 -17.17
N SER A 348 40.32 -0.07 -16.76
CA SER A 348 41.42 -1.04 -16.75
C SER A 348 41.64 -1.76 -18.09
N VAL A 349 41.58 -1.06 -19.23
CA VAL A 349 42.12 -1.59 -20.49
C VAL A 349 43.64 -1.46 -20.43
N PRO A 350 44.42 -2.57 -20.36
CA PRO A 350 45.87 -2.47 -20.36
C PRO A 350 46.35 -1.82 -21.67
N PRO A 351 47.31 -0.88 -21.62
CA PRO A 351 47.79 -0.20 -22.82
C PRO A 351 48.37 -1.22 -23.83
N LEU A 352 48.06 -1.05 -25.11
CA LEU A 352 48.58 -1.90 -26.18
C LEU A 352 50.11 -1.85 -26.21
N ASP A 353 50.74 -3.02 -26.27
CA ASP A 353 52.18 -3.15 -26.42
C ASP A 353 52.65 -2.48 -27.74
N PRO A 354 53.65 -1.57 -27.72
CA PRO A 354 54.04 -0.80 -28.92
C PRO A 354 54.49 -1.66 -30.10
N ILE A 355 55.23 -2.75 -29.85
CA ILE A 355 55.65 -3.73 -30.84
C ILE A 355 55.47 -5.13 -30.24
N THR A 356 54.76 -6.00 -30.95
CA THR A 356 54.54 -7.39 -30.58
C THR A 356 55.07 -8.31 -31.68
N LEU A 357 55.82 -9.35 -31.33
CA LEU A 357 56.17 -10.45 -32.21
C LEU A 357 55.37 -11.67 -31.77
N GLU A 358 54.40 -12.07 -32.59
CA GLU A 358 53.66 -13.30 -32.40
C GLU A 358 54.34 -14.46 -33.11
N VAL A 359 54.50 -15.58 -32.42
CA VAL A 359 55.18 -16.76 -32.95
C VAL A 359 54.28 -17.99 -32.89
N GLY A 360 54.28 -18.78 -33.96
CA GLY A 360 53.67 -20.10 -33.98
C GLY A 360 54.43 -21.09 -33.09
N TYR A 361 53.74 -22.14 -32.63
CA TYR A 361 54.25 -23.05 -31.59
C TYR A 361 55.62 -23.70 -31.90
N ARG A 362 55.97 -23.98 -33.16
CA ARG A 362 57.30 -24.59 -33.48
C ARG A 362 58.45 -23.59 -33.40
N LEU A 363 58.14 -22.30 -33.43
CA LEU A 363 59.13 -21.23 -33.33
C LEU A 363 59.48 -20.87 -31.87
N ILE A 364 58.73 -21.39 -30.88
CA ILE A 364 59.00 -21.18 -29.45
C ILE A 364 60.43 -21.61 -29.09
N SER A 365 60.91 -22.70 -29.70
CA SER A 365 62.30 -23.18 -29.53
C SER A 365 63.38 -22.15 -29.91
N LEU A 366 63.07 -21.16 -30.74
CA LEU A 366 63.99 -20.07 -31.11
C LEU A 366 63.95 -18.91 -30.09
N VAL A 367 62.87 -18.80 -29.32
CA VAL A 367 62.66 -17.77 -28.30
C VAL A 367 63.17 -18.21 -26.94
N ASP A 368 62.97 -19.48 -26.60
CA ASP A 368 63.26 -20.05 -25.29
C ASP A 368 64.76 -20.31 -25.09
N VAL A 369 65.35 -19.61 -24.12
CA VAL A 369 66.78 -19.68 -23.79
C VAL A 369 67.14 -21.06 -23.24
N GLU A 370 66.23 -21.74 -22.54
CA GLU A 370 66.48 -23.09 -22.01
C GLU A 370 66.58 -24.15 -23.11
N GLN A 371 65.95 -23.89 -24.26
CA GLN A 371 65.99 -24.74 -25.46
C GLN A 371 67.12 -24.36 -26.44
N GLY A 372 67.98 -23.42 -26.06
CA GLY A 372 69.09 -22.93 -26.89
C GLY A 372 68.68 -21.87 -27.92
N GLY A 373 67.52 -21.22 -27.74
CA GLY A 373 67.07 -20.11 -28.57
C GLY A 373 67.86 -18.82 -28.31
N ASP A 374 68.21 -18.09 -29.37
CA ASP A 374 69.01 -16.86 -29.33
C ASP A 374 68.22 -15.59 -29.73
N LEU A 375 66.91 -15.72 -30.01
CA LEU A 375 66.12 -14.63 -30.59
C LEU A 375 66.00 -13.42 -29.66
N LEU A 376 65.86 -13.63 -28.35
CA LEU A 376 65.81 -12.54 -27.37
C LEU A 376 67.10 -11.72 -27.35
N GLU A 377 68.25 -12.36 -27.49
CA GLU A 377 69.55 -11.71 -27.55
C GLU A 377 69.72 -10.96 -28.88
N ARG A 378 69.34 -11.58 -30.00
CA ARG A 378 69.34 -10.94 -31.32
C ARG A 378 68.47 -9.69 -31.37
N ILE A 379 67.29 -9.71 -30.76
CA ILE A 379 66.41 -8.54 -30.67
C ILE A 379 67.07 -7.42 -29.85
N ARG A 380 67.73 -7.74 -28.72
CA ARG A 380 68.47 -6.75 -27.93
C ARG A 380 69.61 -6.11 -28.74
N LEU A 381 70.38 -6.91 -29.47
CA LEU A 381 71.46 -6.43 -30.34
C LEU A 381 70.91 -5.57 -31.49
N LEU A 382 69.80 -5.98 -32.12
CA LEU A 382 69.12 -5.22 -33.16
C LEU A 382 68.66 -3.87 -32.64
N ARG A 383 68.06 -3.80 -31.44
CA ARG A 383 67.64 -2.53 -30.82
C ARG A 383 68.82 -1.58 -30.61
N LYS A 384 69.97 -2.09 -30.19
CA LYS A 384 71.19 -1.29 -29.99
C LYS A 384 71.70 -0.74 -31.33
N ARG A 385 71.84 -1.61 -32.33
CA ARG A 385 72.28 -1.22 -33.68
C ARG A 385 71.33 -0.19 -34.32
N PHE A 386 70.03 -0.40 -34.18
CA PHE A 386 69.02 0.51 -34.70
C PHE A 386 69.07 1.89 -34.03
N ALA A 387 69.36 1.95 -32.72
CA ALA A 387 69.57 3.22 -32.02
C ALA A 387 70.82 3.97 -32.50
N GLU A 388 71.90 3.26 -32.82
CA GLU A 388 73.14 3.84 -33.37
C GLU A 388 72.97 4.33 -34.83
N GLU A 389 72.25 3.56 -35.67
CA GLU A 389 72.07 3.88 -37.10
C GLU A 389 70.97 4.95 -37.34
N MET A 390 69.85 4.90 -36.60
CA MET A 390 68.66 5.71 -36.86
C MET A 390 68.47 6.87 -35.85
N GLY A 391 69.27 6.92 -34.79
CA GLY A 391 69.24 8.02 -33.80
C GLY A 391 68.07 7.99 -32.82
N PHE A 392 67.31 6.88 -32.72
CA PHE A 392 66.28 6.71 -31.70
C PHE A 392 66.16 5.27 -31.19
N ILE A 393 65.75 5.13 -29.92
CA ILE A 393 65.66 3.83 -29.26
C ILE A 393 64.34 3.14 -29.63
N LEU A 394 64.43 1.97 -30.26
CA LEU A 394 63.25 1.14 -30.55
C LEU A 394 62.56 0.69 -29.24
N PRO A 395 61.22 0.79 -29.11
CA PRO A 395 60.47 0.28 -27.96
C PRO A 395 60.76 -1.20 -27.66
N PRO A 396 60.47 -1.70 -26.44
CA PRO A 396 60.60 -3.12 -26.16
C PRO A 396 59.66 -3.93 -27.08
N VAL A 397 60.21 -4.97 -27.70
CA VAL A 397 59.44 -5.93 -28.52
C VAL A 397 58.93 -7.00 -27.58
N ARG A 398 57.61 -7.13 -27.47
CA ARG A 398 56.99 -8.18 -26.66
C ARG A 398 56.76 -9.42 -27.51
N ILE A 399 57.27 -10.56 -27.06
CA ILE A 399 57.05 -11.84 -27.77
C ILE A 399 55.85 -12.53 -27.13
N LYS A 400 54.90 -12.96 -27.95
CA LYS A 400 53.72 -13.73 -27.54
C LYS A 400 53.63 -14.99 -28.39
N ASP A 401 53.30 -16.12 -27.80
CA ASP A 401 52.89 -17.29 -28.56
C ASP A 401 51.45 -17.09 -29.04
N ASN A 402 51.18 -17.44 -30.30
CA ASN A 402 49.84 -17.42 -30.85
C ASN A 402 49.54 -18.78 -31.49
N LEU A 403 48.71 -19.58 -30.81
CA LEU A 403 48.30 -20.91 -31.25
C LEU A 403 47.38 -20.89 -32.47
N GLN A 404 46.87 -19.70 -32.87
CA GLN A 404 46.07 -19.54 -34.09
C GLN A 404 46.94 -19.36 -35.34
N LEU A 405 48.24 -19.08 -35.17
CA LEU A 405 49.18 -18.99 -36.29
C LEU A 405 49.61 -20.38 -36.77
N ASP A 406 49.90 -20.47 -38.06
CA ASP A 406 50.56 -21.66 -38.62
C ASP A 406 51.86 -21.98 -37.84
N PRO A 407 52.20 -23.26 -37.63
CA PRO A 407 53.23 -23.63 -36.66
C PRO A 407 54.63 -23.04 -36.90
N ASN A 408 54.96 -22.70 -38.14
CA ASN A 408 56.25 -22.14 -38.57
C ASN A 408 56.17 -20.63 -38.89
N THR A 409 55.04 -19.99 -38.59
CA THR A 409 54.75 -18.60 -38.98
C THR A 409 55.02 -17.67 -37.81
N TYR A 410 55.50 -16.47 -38.13
CA TYR A 410 55.60 -15.36 -37.19
C TYR A 410 54.90 -14.13 -37.78
N VAL A 411 54.37 -13.28 -36.90
CA VAL A 411 53.70 -12.03 -37.25
C VAL A 411 54.25 -10.90 -36.39
N ILE A 412 54.52 -9.75 -37.00
CA ILE A 412 54.96 -8.55 -36.31
C ILE A 412 53.79 -7.58 -36.27
N LEU A 413 53.42 -7.14 -35.07
CA LEU A 413 52.38 -6.15 -34.83
C LEU A 413 52.99 -4.87 -34.28
N ILE A 414 52.53 -3.72 -34.77
CA ILE A 414 52.84 -2.40 -34.20
C ILE A 414 51.52 -1.81 -33.71
N ARG A 415 51.44 -1.52 -32.41
CA ARG A 415 50.20 -1.05 -31.74
C ARG A 415 48.97 -1.92 -32.07
N GLY A 416 49.17 -3.24 -32.11
CA GLY A 416 48.10 -4.21 -32.37
C GLY A 416 47.72 -4.41 -33.85
N ILE A 417 48.39 -3.74 -34.79
CA ILE A 417 48.17 -3.90 -36.23
C ILE A 417 49.28 -4.75 -36.84
N GLU A 418 48.94 -5.81 -37.56
CA GLU A 418 49.90 -6.62 -38.33
C GLU A 418 50.57 -5.76 -39.41
N VAL A 419 51.90 -5.68 -39.36
CA VAL A 419 52.72 -4.95 -40.34
C VAL A 419 53.57 -5.87 -41.21
N ALA A 420 53.84 -7.09 -40.76
CA ALA A 420 54.59 -8.09 -41.51
C ALA A 420 54.33 -9.49 -40.98
N SER A 421 54.35 -10.48 -41.87
CA SER A 421 54.31 -11.89 -41.53
C SER A 421 55.27 -12.69 -42.40
N GLY A 422 55.71 -13.84 -41.90
CA GLY A 422 56.66 -14.70 -42.59
C GLY A 422 56.70 -16.09 -41.98
N SER A 423 57.38 -17.03 -42.66
CA SER A 423 57.56 -18.39 -42.17
C SER A 423 59.04 -18.77 -42.11
N VAL A 424 59.43 -19.46 -41.04
CA VAL A 424 60.79 -19.95 -40.83
C VAL A 424 60.78 -21.39 -40.35
N TYR A 425 61.81 -22.14 -40.70
CA TYR A 425 61.94 -23.55 -40.35
C TYR A 425 63.14 -23.72 -39.43
N PRO A 426 62.97 -23.84 -38.10
CA PRO A 426 64.06 -23.80 -37.11
C PRO A 426 65.23 -24.75 -37.34
N LYS A 427 65.01 -25.86 -38.06
CA LYS A 427 66.02 -26.90 -38.37
C LYS A 427 66.60 -26.79 -39.79
N LYS A 428 66.38 -25.67 -40.47
CA LYS A 428 66.90 -25.41 -41.82
C LYS A 428 67.65 -24.08 -41.82
N LEU A 429 68.55 -23.92 -42.79
CA LEU A 429 69.27 -22.68 -43.03
C LEU A 429 68.70 -21.98 -44.26
N LEU A 430 68.68 -20.65 -44.22
CA LEU A 430 68.38 -19.82 -45.39
C LEU A 430 69.67 -19.64 -46.19
N ALA A 431 69.74 -20.26 -47.37
CA ALA A 431 70.84 -20.02 -48.30
C ALA A 431 70.59 -18.73 -49.08
N ILE A 432 71.52 -17.79 -49.00
CA ILE A 432 71.48 -16.54 -49.76
C ILE A 432 72.65 -16.60 -50.75
N SER A 433 72.37 -16.52 -52.05
CA SER A 433 73.40 -16.38 -53.07
C SER A 433 73.97 -14.96 -53.00
N ASN A 434 75.29 -14.82 -53.06
CA ASN A 434 75.97 -13.52 -53.03
C ASN A 434 76.20 -12.95 -54.45
N ASP A 435 75.51 -13.47 -55.47
CA ASP A 435 75.65 -13.05 -56.86
C ASP A 435 74.50 -12.07 -57.24
N PRO A 436 74.80 -10.81 -57.60
CA PRO A 436 73.79 -9.80 -57.94
C PRO A 436 73.36 -9.88 -59.42
N SER A 437 73.13 -11.09 -59.95
CA SER A 437 72.66 -11.29 -61.33
C SER A 437 71.14 -11.29 -61.45
#